data_AF-A0A2E0NCW2-F1
#
_entry.id   AF-A0A2E0NCW2-F1
#
_cell.length_a   1.000
_cell.length_b   1.000
_cell.length_c   1.000
_cell.angle_alpha   90.00
_cell.angle_beta   90.00
_cell.angle_gamma   90.00
#
_symmetry.space_group_name_H-M   'P 1'
#
loop_
_entity.id
_entity.type
_entity.pdbx_description
1 polymer ?
#
loop_
_entity_poly.entity_id
_entity_poly.type
_entity_poly.pdbx_seq_one_letter_code
_entity_poly.pdbx_strand_id
1 'polypeptide(L)'
;MQVKFEIAGIQLKESEAKTLLSIGSEAPTVTVDLMDHVDTKLLDSSKLFSLSIEKKHPELATLAAKLAITSPSIKKRKQNRGRHTISQMEVKKITLDQALEELCSYKSLKNVGAAMVVHSLSFGKTCTIREIAVNQVNDLWDRDVDAQSELFAGFKRVQGQFMPFVAKPQKGLLTYHSSPVYGALREGTAYLKQTGFIKVEEQIEFGSADKQLNGTENHLQRKVYRLELTESGQVLADTWADVDQFILNFWNTRKA
;
A
#
# COMPACT_ATOMS: atom_id res chain seq x y z
N MET A 1 -3.13 15.16 -26.65
CA MET A 1 -1.74 14.95 -26.18
C MET A 1 -0.89 16.04 -26.77
N GLN A 2 -0.19 16.84 -25.96
CA GLN A 2 0.82 17.78 -26.45
C GLN A 2 2.16 17.08 -26.35
N VAL A 3 2.77 16.76 -27.49
CA VAL A 3 4.14 16.22 -27.54
C VAL A 3 5.09 17.40 -27.42
N LYS A 4 5.90 17.43 -26.35
CA LYS A 4 6.95 18.43 -26.17
C LYS A 4 8.28 17.76 -26.50
N PHE A 5 9.05 18.38 -27.39
CA PHE A 5 10.39 17.93 -27.75
C PHE A 5 11.40 18.72 -26.93
N GLU A 6 12.34 18.05 -26.28
CA GLU A 6 13.34 18.69 -25.43
C GLU A 6 14.71 18.06 -25.65
N ILE A 7 15.75 18.89 -25.72
CA ILE A 7 17.15 18.44 -25.67
C ILE A 7 17.86 19.25 -24.59
N ALA A 8 18.39 18.54 -23.58
CA ALA A 8 19.19 19.13 -22.50
C ALA A 8 18.56 20.38 -21.82
N GLY A 9 17.25 20.39 -21.58
CA GLY A 9 16.55 21.52 -20.96
C GLY A 9 15.92 22.52 -21.94
N ILE A 10 16.22 22.41 -23.24
CA ILE A 10 15.75 23.37 -24.26
C ILE A 10 14.54 22.80 -24.99
N GLN A 11 13.41 23.50 -24.92
CA GLN A 11 12.19 23.13 -25.65
C GLN A 11 12.35 23.42 -27.14
N LEU A 12 12.13 22.39 -27.94
CA LEU A 12 12.20 22.45 -29.40
C LEU A 12 10.80 22.54 -29.99
N LYS A 13 10.69 23.28 -31.09
CA LYS A 13 9.52 23.21 -31.96
C LYS A 13 9.58 21.90 -32.76
N GLU A 14 8.40 21.39 -33.14
CA GLU A 14 8.29 20.13 -33.90
C GLU A 14 9.10 20.17 -35.21
N SER A 15 9.17 21.33 -35.86
CA SER A 15 9.99 21.55 -37.06
C SER A 15 11.49 21.41 -36.78
N GLU A 16 11.98 21.94 -35.65
CA GLU A 16 13.38 21.90 -35.25
C GLU A 16 13.80 20.48 -34.87
N ALA A 17 12.93 19.76 -34.15
CA ALA A 17 13.13 18.36 -33.81
C ALA A 17 13.23 17.46 -35.06
N LYS A 18 12.36 17.69 -36.07
CA LYS A 18 12.42 16.97 -37.35
C LYS A 18 13.72 17.23 -38.12
N THR A 19 14.19 18.47 -38.14
CA THR A 19 15.47 18.81 -38.78
C THR A 19 16.64 18.13 -38.06
N LEU A 20 16.65 18.11 -36.73
CA LEU A 20 17.69 17.43 -35.96
C LEU A 20 17.71 15.91 -36.21
N LEU A 21 16.55 15.27 -36.28
CA LEU A 21 16.44 13.85 -36.59
C LEU A 21 16.88 13.52 -38.03
N SER A 22 16.77 14.48 -38.97
CA SER A 22 17.20 14.31 -40.36
C SER A 22 18.71 14.48 -40.61
N ILE A 23 19.45 15.02 -39.63
CA ILE A 23 20.91 15.25 -39.74
C ILE A 23 21.71 13.97 -39.40
N GLY A 24 21.12 13.02 -38.66
CA GLY A 24 21.74 11.73 -38.38
C GLY A 24 21.61 10.77 -39.55
N SER A 25 22.74 10.31 -40.10
CA SER A 25 22.84 9.40 -41.25
C SER A 25 22.27 7.99 -41.01
N GLU A 26 21.97 7.64 -39.75
CA GLU A 26 21.17 6.49 -39.36
C GLU A 26 20.07 6.98 -38.43
N ALA A 27 18.84 7.14 -38.93
CA ALA A 27 17.72 7.60 -38.13
C ALA A 27 17.44 6.57 -37.02
N PRO A 28 17.64 6.88 -35.72
CA PRO A 28 17.26 5.97 -34.66
C PRO A 28 15.74 5.85 -34.65
N THR A 29 15.21 4.66 -34.94
CA THR A 29 13.77 4.39 -34.88
C THR A 29 13.33 4.37 -33.41
N VAL A 30 12.74 5.48 -32.96
CA VAL A 30 12.12 5.55 -31.63
C VAL A 30 10.69 5.01 -31.73
N THR A 31 10.50 3.76 -31.31
CA THR A 31 9.16 3.17 -31.19
C THR A 31 8.55 3.60 -29.86
N VAL A 32 7.56 4.50 -29.92
CA VAL A 32 6.76 4.88 -28.74
C VAL A 32 5.53 4.00 -28.67
N ASP A 33 5.41 3.21 -27.60
CA ASP A 33 4.18 2.47 -27.33
C ASP A 33 3.11 3.43 -26.81
N LEU A 34 2.11 3.70 -27.64
CA LEU A 34 0.99 4.59 -27.29
C LEU A 34 0.02 3.96 -26.28
N MET A 35 0.09 2.64 -26.03
CA MET A 35 -0.76 1.99 -25.03
C MET A 35 -0.49 2.49 -23.60
N ASP A 36 0.72 2.94 -23.30
CA ASP A 36 1.09 3.45 -21.97
C ASP A 36 0.62 4.90 -21.74
N HIS A 37 0.22 5.60 -22.80
CA HIS A 37 -0.10 7.03 -22.77
C HIS A 37 -1.52 7.38 -23.23
N VAL A 38 -2.26 6.42 -23.79
CA VAL A 38 -3.66 6.57 -24.21
C VAL A 38 -4.55 5.68 -23.35
N ASP A 39 -5.62 6.25 -22.78
CA ASP A 39 -6.57 5.48 -21.98
C ASP A 39 -7.21 4.38 -22.84
N THR A 40 -6.92 3.12 -22.49
CA THR A 40 -7.40 1.92 -23.19
C THR A 40 -8.92 1.88 -23.39
N LYS A 41 -9.69 2.60 -22.57
CA LYS A 41 -11.15 2.74 -22.71
C LYS A 41 -11.57 3.60 -23.91
N LEU A 42 -10.69 4.43 -24.44
CA LEU A 42 -10.90 5.26 -25.64
C LEU A 42 -10.54 4.50 -26.93
N LEU A 43 -9.76 3.42 -26.83
CA LEU A 43 -9.32 2.58 -27.95
C LEU A 43 -10.30 1.41 -28.20
N ASP A 44 -11.60 1.72 -28.20
CA ASP A 44 -12.64 0.78 -28.59
C ASP A 44 -12.83 0.85 -30.12
N SER A 45 -12.63 -0.27 -30.81
CA SER A 45 -12.74 -0.35 -32.28
C SER A 45 -14.11 0.10 -32.77
N SER A 46 -15.17 -0.15 -32.00
CA SER A 46 -16.53 0.25 -32.36
C SER A 46 -16.68 1.77 -32.34
N LYS A 47 -16.15 2.43 -31.29
CA LYS A 47 -16.21 3.89 -31.15
C LYS A 47 -15.33 4.61 -32.16
N LEU A 48 -14.15 4.07 -32.45
CA LEU A 48 -13.24 4.63 -33.45
C LEU A 48 -13.84 4.54 -34.86
N PHE A 49 -14.58 3.47 -35.16
CA PHE A 49 -15.31 3.35 -36.42
C PHE A 49 -16.48 4.33 -36.50
N SER A 50 -17.29 4.49 -35.44
CA SER A 50 -18.36 5.49 -35.40
C SER A 50 -17.82 6.91 -35.56
N LEU A 51 -16.73 7.26 -34.88
CA LEU A 51 -16.07 8.56 -34.99
C LEU A 51 -15.48 8.79 -36.38
N SER A 52 -15.03 7.75 -37.07
CA SER A 52 -14.57 7.82 -38.46
C SER A 52 -15.69 8.26 -39.40
N ILE A 53 -16.90 7.70 -39.21
CA ILE A 53 -18.09 8.04 -40.00
C ILE A 53 -18.52 9.48 -39.72
N GLU A 54 -18.60 9.86 -38.44
CA GLU A 54 -19.05 11.19 -38.03
C GLU A 54 -18.10 12.30 -38.49
N LYS A 55 -16.77 12.09 -38.39
CA LYS A 55 -15.75 13.10 -38.72
C LYS A 55 -15.18 12.95 -40.12
N LYS A 56 -15.63 11.97 -40.91
CA LYS A 56 -15.15 11.66 -42.27
C LYS A 56 -13.62 11.47 -42.34
N HIS A 57 -13.03 10.82 -41.34
CA HIS A 57 -11.59 10.55 -41.29
C HIS A 57 -11.30 9.06 -41.52
N PRO A 58 -11.04 8.63 -42.77
CA PRO A 58 -10.89 7.21 -43.12
C PRO A 58 -9.72 6.51 -42.40
N GLU A 59 -8.73 7.27 -41.93
CA GLU A 59 -7.60 6.78 -41.14
C GLU A 59 -8.03 6.18 -39.79
N LEU A 60 -9.11 6.70 -39.18
CA LEU A 60 -9.66 6.14 -37.95
C LEU A 60 -10.35 4.79 -38.19
N ALA A 61 -10.99 4.61 -39.35
CA ALA A 61 -11.59 3.33 -39.73
C ALA A 61 -10.53 2.25 -40.00
N THR A 62 -9.43 2.61 -40.66
CA THR A 62 -8.34 1.64 -40.89
C THR A 62 -7.64 1.27 -39.58
N LEU A 63 -7.51 2.20 -38.63
CA LEU A 63 -7.00 1.92 -37.30
C LEU A 63 -7.96 1.06 -36.47
N ALA A 64 -9.28 1.32 -36.53
CA ALA A 64 -10.29 0.49 -35.90
C ALA A 64 -10.29 -0.95 -36.44
N ALA A 65 -10.16 -1.12 -37.76
CA ALA A 65 -10.06 -2.43 -38.40
C ALA A 65 -8.79 -3.18 -37.98
N LYS A 66 -7.63 -2.48 -37.96
CA LYS A 66 -6.37 -3.07 -37.48
C LYS A 66 -6.50 -3.53 -36.03
N LEU A 67 -7.03 -2.71 -35.14
CA LEU A 67 -7.25 -3.06 -33.73
C LEU A 67 -8.21 -4.25 -33.56
N ALA A 68 -9.29 -4.33 -34.35
CA ALA A 68 -10.23 -5.44 -34.31
C ALA A 68 -9.59 -6.77 -34.72
N ILE A 69 -8.77 -6.76 -35.78
CA ILE A 69 -8.11 -7.96 -36.32
C ILE A 69 -6.97 -8.43 -35.42
N THR A 70 -6.13 -7.53 -34.92
CA THR A 70 -4.94 -7.93 -34.15
C THR A 70 -5.21 -8.18 -32.69
N SER A 71 -6.39 -7.82 -32.15
CA SER A 71 -6.82 -7.96 -30.74
C SER A 71 -6.04 -9.02 -29.95
N PRO A 72 -4.85 -8.71 -29.41
CA PRO A 72 -4.22 -9.62 -28.49
C PRO A 72 -5.17 -9.67 -27.30
N SER A 73 -5.49 -10.85 -26.77
CA SER A 73 -6.36 -10.94 -25.60
C SER A 73 -5.81 -9.99 -24.54
N ILE A 74 -6.45 -8.83 -24.37
CA ILE A 74 -6.07 -7.85 -23.37
C ILE A 74 -6.53 -8.51 -22.08
N LYS A 75 -5.73 -9.46 -21.58
CA LYS A 75 -5.73 -9.81 -20.17
C LYS A 75 -5.58 -8.46 -19.53
N LYS A 76 -6.68 -7.94 -18.97
CA LYS A 76 -6.69 -6.72 -18.18
C LYS A 76 -5.52 -6.89 -17.24
N ARG A 77 -4.37 -6.29 -17.58
CA ARG A 77 -3.25 -6.18 -16.67
C ARG A 77 -3.94 -5.46 -15.55
N LYS A 78 -4.18 -6.15 -14.42
CA LYS A 78 -4.73 -5.50 -13.23
C LYS A 78 -3.81 -4.30 -13.10
N GLN A 79 -4.31 -3.12 -13.46
CA GLN A 79 -3.57 -1.89 -13.25
C GLN A 79 -3.17 -2.02 -11.80
N ASN A 80 -1.85 -2.03 -11.59
CA ASN A 80 -1.28 -2.11 -10.27
C ASN A 80 -1.85 -0.85 -9.63
N ARG A 81 -3.00 -0.97 -8.95
CA ARG A 81 -3.67 0.14 -8.28
C ARG A 81 -2.53 0.74 -7.51
N GLY A 82 -2.15 1.98 -7.86
CA GLY A 82 -1.06 2.67 -7.21
C GLY A 82 -1.26 2.39 -5.74
N ARG A 83 -0.33 1.64 -5.13
CA ARG A 83 -0.48 1.24 -3.73
C ARG A 83 -0.50 2.56 -3.01
N HIS A 84 -1.68 3.07 -2.67
CA HIS A 84 -1.81 4.32 -1.95
C HIS A 84 -1.01 4.10 -0.69
N THR A 85 0.12 4.80 -0.62
CA THR A 85 0.97 4.80 0.55
C THR A 85 0.08 5.27 1.69
N ILE A 86 0.10 4.60 2.85
CA ILE A 86 -0.81 4.93 3.97
C ILE A 86 -0.70 6.43 4.33
N SER A 87 0.49 7.01 4.16
CA SER A 87 0.77 8.44 4.29
C SER A 87 -0.06 9.36 3.38
N GLN A 88 -0.44 8.92 2.18
CA GLN A 88 -1.13 9.69 1.14
C GLN A 88 -2.66 9.54 1.16
N MET A 89 -3.20 8.87 2.17
CA MET A 89 -4.64 8.65 2.26
C MET A 89 -5.38 9.94 2.64
N GLU A 90 -6.44 10.26 1.90
CA GLU A 90 -7.31 11.40 2.21
C GLU A 90 -8.04 11.17 3.54
N VAL A 91 -8.12 12.22 4.35
CA VAL A 91 -8.76 12.18 5.67
C VAL A 91 -10.26 12.44 5.53
N LYS A 92 -11.06 11.42 5.81
CA LYS A 92 -12.51 11.49 6.02
C LYS A 92 -12.77 11.60 7.52
N LYS A 93 -12.93 12.83 8.00
CA LYS A 93 -13.26 13.08 9.41
C LYS A 93 -14.64 12.49 9.71
N ILE A 94 -14.68 11.57 10.66
CA ILE A 94 -15.91 11.04 11.27
C ILE A 94 -16.02 11.55 12.71
N THR A 95 -17.22 11.47 13.28
CA THR A 95 -17.41 11.80 14.70
C THR A 95 -16.87 10.68 15.59
N LEU A 96 -16.54 11.00 16.84
CA LEU A 96 -15.98 10.03 17.79
C LEU A 96 -16.97 8.89 18.09
N ASP A 97 -18.25 9.21 18.26
CA ASP A 97 -19.29 8.22 18.52
C ASP A 97 -19.45 7.24 17.35
N GLN A 98 -19.44 7.76 16.11
CA GLN A 98 -19.46 6.92 14.91
C GLN A 98 -18.22 6.04 14.81
N ALA A 99 -17.05 6.56 15.18
CA ALA A 99 -15.82 5.77 15.17
C ALA A 99 -15.86 4.63 16.18
N LEU A 100 -16.33 4.90 17.40
CA LEU A 100 -16.49 3.87 18.43
C LEU A 100 -17.53 2.83 18.02
N GLU A 101 -18.65 3.25 17.45
CA GLU A 101 -19.66 2.32 16.94
C GLU A 101 -19.08 1.42 15.84
N GLU A 102 -18.36 1.98 14.88
CA GLU A 102 -17.70 1.21 13.81
C GLU A 102 -16.62 0.27 14.33
N LEU A 103 -15.79 0.72 15.28
CA LEU A 103 -14.68 -0.05 15.86
C LEU A 103 -15.19 -1.19 16.75
N CYS A 104 -16.26 -0.95 17.50
CA CYS A 104 -16.92 -1.96 18.33
C CYS A 104 -17.82 -2.89 17.48
N SER A 105 -18.24 -2.47 16.28
CA SER A 105 -19.07 -3.28 15.38
C SER A 105 -18.25 -4.42 14.76
N TYR A 106 -18.63 -5.67 15.06
CA TYR A 106 -18.09 -6.92 14.49
C TYR A 106 -16.58 -7.20 14.63
N LYS A 107 -16.24 -8.49 14.83
CA LYS A 107 -14.88 -9.04 14.96
C LYS A 107 -14.13 -9.04 13.62
N SER A 108 -13.75 -7.87 13.10
CA SER A 108 -12.90 -7.75 11.91
C SER A 108 -11.42 -7.59 12.27
N LEU A 109 -10.51 -8.05 11.40
CA LEU A 109 -9.06 -7.84 11.56
C LEU A 109 -8.70 -6.34 11.53
N LYS A 110 -9.42 -5.56 10.72
CA LYS A 110 -9.33 -4.10 10.68
C LYS A 110 -9.57 -3.48 12.06
N ASN A 111 -10.64 -3.87 12.74
CA ASN A 111 -11.05 -3.26 14.02
C ASN A 111 -10.11 -3.64 15.16
N VAL A 112 -9.71 -4.93 15.27
CA VAL A 112 -8.70 -5.33 16.26
C VAL A 112 -7.35 -4.67 15.98
N GLY A 113 -6.97 -4.51 14.71
CA GLY A 113 -5.75 -3.82 14.35
C GLY A 113 -5.77 -2.34 14.75
N ALA A 114 -6.91 -1.67 14.60
CA ALA A 114 -7.09 -0.30 15.06
C ALA A 114 -7.03 -0.22 16.60
N ALA A 115 -7.70 -1.14 17.30
CA ALA A 115 -7.64 -1.25 18.76
C ALA A 115 -6.20 -1.43 19.27
N MET A 116 -5.43 -2.34 18.66
CA MET A 116 -4.03 -2.58 18.99
C MET A 116 -3.15 -1.34 18.78
N VAL A 117 -3.38 -0.57 17.73
CA VAL A 117 -2.66 0.68 17.47
C VAL A 117 -3.01 1.73 18.52
N VAL A 118 -4.29 1.96 18.79
CA VAL A 118 -4.75 2.93 19.79
C VAL A 118 -4.21 2.57 21.18
N HIS A 119 -4.33 1.31 21.58
CA HIS A 119 -3.85 0.81 22.86
C HIS A 119 -2.32 0.96 23.01
N SER A 120 -1.53 0.66 21.99
CA SER A 120 -0.07 0.82 22.06
C SER A 120 0.39 2.28 22.07
N LEU A 121 -0.35 3.19 21.44
CA LEU A 121 0.03 4.60 21.33
C LEU A 121 -0.55 5.48 22.46
N SER A 122 -1.50 4.98 23.26
CA SER A 122 -2.15 5.72 24.36
C SER A 122 -1.18 6.26 25.40
N PHE A 123 0.00 5.63 25.54
CA PHE A 123 1.08 6.07 26.42
C PHE A 123 1.92 7.24 25.85
N GLY A 124 1.47 7.89 24.77
CA GLY A 124 2.12 9.07 24.18
C GLY A 124 3.45 8.77 23.48
N LYS A 125 3.71 7.51 23.11
CA LYS A 125 4.94 7.10 22.42
C LYS A 125 4.67 6.94 20.93
N THR A 126 5.60 7.42 20.10
CA THR A 126 5.61 7.09 18.66
C THR A 126 6.11 5.67 18.47
N CYS A 127 5.36 4.83 17.77
CA CYS A 127 5.74 3.43 17.52
C CYS A 127 5.58 3.07 16.04
N THR A 128 6.40 2.13 15.59
CA THR A 128 6.25 1.50 14.27
C THR A 128 5.26 0.34 14.34
N ILE A 129 4.68 -0.05 13.19
CA ILE A 129 3.81 -1.25 13.11
C ILE A 129 4.52 -2.49 13.67
N ARG A 130 5.84 -2.60 13.48
CA ARG A 130 6.64 -3.73 13.97
C ARG A 130 6.73 -3.74 15.50
N GLU A 131 7.04 -2.60 16.10
CA GLU A 131 7.10 -2.47 17.56
C GLU A 131 5.73 -2.74 18.20
N ILE A 132 4.66 -2.19 17.63
CA ILE A 132 3.29 -2.45 18.10
C ILE A 132 2.99 -3.96 18.02
N ALA A 133 3.29 -4.61 16.90
CA ALA A 133 3.05 -6.04 16.75
C ALA A 133 3.81 -6.87 17.78
N VAL A 134 5.09 -6.57 18.02
CA VAL A 134 5.91 -7.29 19.00
C VAL A 134 5.40 -7.08 20.42
N ASN A 135 5.12 -5.83 20.81
CA ASN A 135 4.60 -5.53 22.14
C ASN A 135 3.28 -6.26 22.37
N GLN A 136 2.33 -6.14 21.43
CA GLN A 136 1.02 -6.79 21.58
C GLN A 136 1.09 -8.32 21.65
N VAL A 137 1.93 -8.97 20.84
CA VAL A 137 2.05 -10.44 20.87
C VAL A 137 2.65 -10.92 22.19
N ASN A 138 3.62 -10.18 22.74
CA ASN A 138 4.22 -10.53 24.05
C ASN A 138 3.27 -10.20 25.21
N ASP A 139 2.64 -9.03 25.20
CA ASP A 139 1.66 -8.63 26.22
C ASP A 139 0.49 -9.63 26.30
N LEU A 140 -0.02 -10.09 25.15
CA LEU A 140 -1.10 -11.07 25.09
C LEU A 140 -0.63 -12.50 25.45
N TRP A 141 0.62 -12.85 25.19
CA TRP A 141 1.20 -14.10 25.68
C TRP A 141 1.22 -14.13 27.22
N ASP A 142 1.61 -13.01 27.85
CA ASP A 142 1.65 -12.89 29.31
C ASP A 142 0.24 -12.85 29.94
N ARG A 143 -0.80 -12.65 29.13
CA ARG A 143 -2.23 -12.69 29.52
C ARG A 143 -2.91 -14.02 29.18
N ASP A 144 -2.14 -15.10 29.01
CA ASP A 144 -2.62 -16.47 28.78
C ASP A 144 -3.52 -16.64 27.54
N VAL A 145 -3.24 -15.93 26.44
CA VAL A 145 -3.86 -16.26 25.15
C VAL A 145 -3.48 -17.68 24.73
N ASP A 146 -4.46 -18.44 24.22
CA ASP A 146 -4.27 -19.83 23.75
C ASP A 146 -3.06 -19.91 22.80
N ALA A 147 -2.10 -20.80 23.11
CA ALA A 147 -0.90 -21.01 22.31
C ALA A 147 -1.18 -21.42 20.85
N GLN A 148 -2.38 -21.95 20.57
CA GLN A 148 -2.86 -22.24 19.22
C GLN A 148 -3.45 -21.02 18.50
N SER A 149 -3.41 -19.83 19.09
CA SER A 149 -4.00 -18.63 18.49
C SER A 149 -3.27 -18.23 17.20
N GLU A 150 -4.04 -17.75 16.23
CA GLU A 150 -3.53 -17.11 15.00
C GLU A 150 -2.62 -15.89 15.30
N LEU A 151 -2.71 -15.33 16.52
CA LEU A 151 -1.86 -14.26 17.01
C LEU A 151 -0.36 -14.56 16.86
N PHE A 152 0.05 -15.80 17.14
CA PHE A 152 1.47 -16.19 17.15
C PHE A 152 2.01 -16.55 15.77
N ALA A 153 1.14 -16.65 14.76
CA ALA A 153 1.54 -17.01 13.42
C ALA A 153 2.46 -15.92 12.81
N GLY A 154 3.64 -16.33 12.33
CA GLY A 154 4.65 -15.39 11.80
C GLY A 154 5.59 -14.80 12.85
N PHE A 155 5.50 -15.24 14.11
CA PHE A 155 6.44 -14.94 15.18
C PHE A 155 7.15 -16.21 15.65
N LYS A 156 8.37 -16.04 16.21
CA LYS A 156 9.12 -17.12 16.84
C LYS A 156 9.67 -16.66 18.18
N ARG A 157 9.74 -17.57 19.14
CA ARG A 157 10.37 -17.31 20.43
C ARG A 157 11.88 -17.25 20.30
N VAL A 158 12.45 -16.14 20.72
CA VAL A 158 13.90 -15.89 20.80
C VAL A 158 14.14 -15.30 22.19
N GLN A 159 14.95 -15.97 23.00
CA GLN A 159 15.28 -15.52 24.37
C GLN A 159 14.04 -15.24 25.26
N GLY A 160 13.00 -16.07 25.11
CA GLY A 160 11.76 -15.96 25.91
C GLY A 160 10.71 -14.99 25.36
N GLN A 161 11.06 -14.14 24.39
CA GLN A 161 10.13 -13.19 23.76
C GLN A 161 9.79 -13.60 22.32
N PHE A 162 8.58 -13.28 21.87
CA PHE A 162 8.18 -13.43 20.48
C PHE A 162 8.78 -12.32 19.63
N MET A 163 9.54 -12.73 18.62
CA MET A 163 10.16 -11.85 17.64
C MET A 163 9.63 -12.14 16.23
N PRO A 164 9.51 -11.13 15.35
CA PRO A 164 9.03 -11.31 13.98
C PRO A 164 9.93 -12.27 13.21
N PHE A 165 9.33 -13.31 12.64
CA PHE A 165 10.07 -14.26 11.82
C PHE A 165 10.14 -13.77 10.37
N VAL A 166 11.36 -13.42 9.94
CA VAL A 166 11.65 -13.00 8.57
C VAL A 166 12.40 -14.13 7.85
N ALA A 167 11.72 -14.80 6.94
CA ALA A 167 12.32 -15.79 6.05
C ALA A 167 11.90 -15.55 4.61
N LYS A 168 12.59 -16.20 3.67
CA LYS A 168 12.13 -16.25 2.28
C LYS A 168 10.74 -16.88 2.26
N PRO A 169 9.78 -16.33 1.50
CA PRO A 169 8.43 -16.88 1.42
C PRO A 169 8.50 -18.33 0.97
N GLN A 170 8.25 -19.26 1.89
CA GLN A 170 8.12 -20.68 1.64
C GLN A 170 6.63 -21.04 1.67
N LYS A 171 6.23 -21.96 0.79
CA LYS A 171 4.82 -22.37 0.67
C LYS A 171 4.34 -22.95 2.01
N GLY A 172 3.29 -22.37 2.59
CA GLY A 172 2.69 -22.83 3.85
C GLY A 172 3.31 -22.26 5.14
N LEU A 173 4.42 -21.51 5.07
CA LEU A 173 5.03 -20.89 6.23
C LEU A 173 4.70 -19.39 6.30
N LEU A 174 3.97 -18.97 7.32
CA LEU A 174 3.67 -17.56 7.54
C LEU A 174 4.92 -16.84 8.05
N THR A 175 5.29 -15.76 7.36
CA THR A 175 6.30 -14.80 7.81
C THR A 175 5.62 -13.62 8.48
N TYR A 176 6.37 -12.77 9.18
CA TYR A 176 5.83 -11.54 9.76
C TYR A 176 4.98 -10.72 8.78
N HIS A 177 5.47 -10.50 7.55
CA HIS A 177 4.78 -9.71 6.53
C HIS A 177 3.47 -10.33 6.02
N SER A 178 3.23 -11.60 6.32
CA SER A 178 2.00 -12.32 5.99
C SER A 178 1.24 -12.78 7.24
N SER A 179 1.65 -12.35 8.45
CA SER A 179 0.99 -12.73 9.70
C SER A 179 -0.39 -12.08 9.82
N PRO A 180 -1.36 -12.74 10.48
CA PRO A 180 -2.67 -12.16 10.79
C PRO A 180 -2.55 -10.84 11.56
N VAL A 181 -1.62 -10.76 12.51
CA VAL A 181 -1.31 -9.55 13.30
C VAL A 181 -0.85 -8.41 12.40
N TYR A 182 0.13 -8.66 11.52
CA TYR A 182 0.62 -7.62 10.62
C TYR A 182 -0.46 -7.15 9.63
N GLY A 183 -1.28 -8.09 9.13
CA GLY A 183 -2.45 -7.77 8.31
C GLY A 183 -3.45 -6.87 9.03
N ALA A 184 -3.85 -7.26 10.25
CA ALA A 184 -4.73 -6.48 11.11
C ALA A 184 -4.20 -5.07 11.34
N LEU A 185 -2.95 -4.93 11.79
CA LEU A 185 -2.33 -3.64 12.06
C LEU A 185 -2.27 -2.75 10.82
N ARG A 186 -1.99 -3.32 9.63
CA ARG A 186 -2.00 -2.55 8.38
C ARG A 186 -3.37 -2.00 8.04
N GLU A 187 -4.41 -2.83 8.13
CA GLU A 187 -5.79 -2.41 7.85
C GLU A 187 -6.30 -1.40 8.89
N GLY A 188 -6.00 -1.64 10.17
CA GLY A 188 -6.32 -0.73 11.27
C GLY A 188 -5.62 0.62 11.15
N THR A 189 -4.32 0.62 10.82
CA THR A 189 -3.56 1.85 10.58
C THR A 189 -4.17 2.64 9.42
N ALA A 190 -4.53 1.97 8.32
CA ALA A 190 -5.16 2.62 7.18
C ALA A 190 -6.50 3.28 7.57
N TYR A 191 -7.31 2.59 8.38
CA TYR A 191 -8.56 3.14 8.90
C TYR A 191 -8.35 4.36 9.81
N LEU A 192 -7.46 4.25 10.81
CA LEU A 192 -7.18 5.33 11.75
C LEU A 192 -6.58 6.55 11.04
N LYS A 193 -5.78 6.33 9.99
CA LYS A 193 -5.24 7.41 9.16
C LYS A 193 -6.33 8.08 8.33
N GLN A 194 -7.22 7.29 7.72
CA GLN A 194 -8.38 7.83 6.99
C GLN A 194 -9.30 8.64 7.88
N THR A 195 -9.51 8.24 9.12
CA THR A 195 -10.41 8.93 10.06
C THR A 195 -9.75 10.11 10.77
N GLY A 196 -8.41 10.21 10.70
CA GLY A 196 -7.64 11.30 11.27
C GLY A 196 -7.30 11.11 12.75
N PHE A 197 -7.40 9.90 13.29
CA PHE A 197 -7.02 9.56 14.66
C PHE A 197 -5.51 9.33 14.84
N ILE A 198 -4.77 9.10 13.75
CA ILE A 198 -3.32 8.98 13.79
C ILE A 198 -2.62 9.85 12.77
N LYS A 199 -1.43 10.31 13.15
CA LYS A 199 -0.40 10.82 12.25
C LYS A 199 0.51 9.66 11.84
N VAL A 200 0.99 9.74 10.60
CA VAL A 200 1.87 8.75 10.01
C VAL A 200 3.06 9.51 9.44
N GLU A 201 4.23 9.31 10.03
CA GLU A 201 5.48 9.90 9.58
C GLU A 201 6.30 8.86 8.80
N GLU A 202 6.76 9.24 7.60
CA GLU A 202 7.66 8.41 6.82
C GLU A 202 9.10 8.63 7.27
N GLN A 203 9.74 7.56 7.75
CA GLN A 203 11.17 7.55 8.04
C GLN A 203 11.86 6.56 7.11
N ILE A 204 13.06 6.90 6.65
CA ILE A 204 13.93 5.96 5.93
C ILE A 204 14.90 5.39 6.94
N GLU A 205 14.81 4.09 7.19
CA GLU A 205 15.82 3.35 7.93
C GLU A 205 16.80 2.72 6.95
N PHE A 206 18.07 2.67 7.34
CA PHE A 206 19.15 2.09 6.56
C PHE A 206 19.63 0.79 7.21
N GLY A 207 19.74 -0.28 6.42
CA GLY A 207 20.26 -1.56 6.87
C GLY A 207 19.27 -2.41 7.67
N SER A 208 19.79 -3.27 8.54
CA SER A 208 19.02 -4.12 9.45
C SER A 208 19.51 -3.87 10.87
N ALA A 209 18.68 -3.25 11.71
CA ALA A 209 19.03 -2.99 13.12
C ALA A 209 19.44 -4.27 13.88
N ASP A 210 18.89 -5.43 13.49
CA ASP A 210 19.08 -6.70 14.19
C ASP A 210 20.35 -7.48 13.80
N LYS A 211 21.15 -6.99 12.84
CA LYS A 211 22.37 -7.69 12.40
C LYS A 211 23.48 -6.68 12.14
N GLN A 212 24.67 -6.92 12.69
CA GLN A 212 25.88 -6.27 12.18
C GLN A 212 26.13 -6.81 10.76
N LEU A 213 25.77 -6.01 9.76
CA LEU A 213 25.97 -6.36 8.36
C LEU A 213 27.20 -5.60 7.88
N ASN A 214 28.20 -6.31 7.35
CA ASN A 214 29.48 -5.71 6.92
C ASN A 214 29.55 -5.52 5.39
N GLY A 215 28.40 -5.43 4.70
CA GLY A 215 28.31 -5.41 3.23
C GLY A 215 27.25 -4.48 2.65
N THR A 216 26.91 -4.66 1.36
CA THR A 216 25.94 -3.85 0.59
C THR A 216 24.53 -3.79 1.20
N GLU A 217 24.22 -4.71 2.11
CA GLU A 217 22.97 -4.77 2.85
C GLU A 217 22.77 -3.58 3.81
N ASN A 218 23.84 -2.86 4.20
CA ASN A 218 23.73 -1.60 4.96
C ASN A 218 23.14 -0.45 4.14
N HIS A 219 23.16 -0.54 2.81
CA HIS A 219 22.56 0.45 1.92
C HIS A 219 21.09 0.15 1.59
N LEU A 220 20.51 -0.92 2.16
CA LEU A 220 19.08 -1.21 2.01
C LEU A 220 18.28 -0.12 2.72
N GLN A 221 17.70 0.78 1.93
CA GLN A 221 16.74 1.76 2.41
C GLN A 221 15.39 1.08 2.59
N ARG A 222 14.85 1.15 3.81
CA ARG A 222 13.51 0.69 4.13
C ARG A 222 12.69 1.87 4.61
N LYS A 223 11.57 2.12 3.93
CA LYS A 223 10.57 3.05 4.43
C LYS A 223 9.85 2.41 5.61
N VAL A 224 9.97 3.06 6.76
CA VAL A 224 9.28 2.69 8.00
C VAL A 224 8.30 3.81 8.33
N TYR A 225 7.12 3.42 8.79
CA TYR A 225 6.08 4.36 9.20
C TYR A 225 6.05 4.43 10.72
N ARG A 226 6.30 5.62 11.27
CA ARG A 226 6.05 5.91 12.68
C ARG A 226 4.65 6.43 12.84
N LEU A 227 3.96 5.89 13.83
CA LEU A 227 2.58 6.21 14.14
C LEU A 227 2.54 7.01 15.43
N GLU A 228 1.66 8.00 15.48
CA GLU A 228 1.39 8.84 16.64
C GLU A 228 -0.11 9.14 16.69
N LEU A 229 -0.71 9.21 17.89
CA LEU A 229 -2.09 9.65 18.03
C LEU A 229 -2.21 11.16 17.74
N THR A 230 -3.28 11.56 17.07
CA THR A 230 -3.71 12.96 17.05
C THR A 230 -4.43 13.30 18.35
N GLU A 231 -4.75 14.57 18.57
CA GLU A 231 -5.61 14.99 19.71
C GLU A 231 -6.93 14.21 19.72
N SER A 232 -7.58 14.06 18.56
CA SER A 232 -8.81 13.25 18.46
C SER A 232 -8.55 11.76 18.71
N GLY A 233 -7.38 11.24 18.33
CA GLY A 233 -6.97 9.88 18.63
C GLY A 233 -6.73 9.65 20.12
N GLN A 234 -6.21 10.64 20.84
CA GLN A 234 -6.03 10.58 22.28
C GLN A 234 -7.40 10.54 22.99
N VAL A 235 -8.34 11.41 22.59
CA VAL A 235 -9.71 11.37 23.15
C VAL A 235 -10.38 10.02 22.88
N LEU A 236 -10.17 9.43 21.70
CA LEU A 236 -10.66 8.09 21.39
C LEU A 236 -10.04 7.04 22.33
N ALA A 237 -8.73 7.10 22.56
CA ALA A 237 -8.03 6.19 23.46
C ALA A 237 -8.55 6.32 24.91
N ASP A 238 -8.75 7.54 25.38
CA ASP A 238 -9.23 7.83 26.72
C ASP A 238 -10.70 7.41 26.91
N THR A 239 -11.51 7.44 25.84
CA THR A 239 -12.93 7.04 25.87
C THR A 239 -13.11 5.51 25.78
N TRP A 240 -12.20 4.81 25.09
CA TRP A 240 -12.30 3.36 24.87
C TRP A 240 -11.70 2.56 26.02
N ALA A 241 -12.42 2.53 27.15
CA ALA A 241 -11.93 1.98 28.42
C ALA A 241 -11.64 0.46 28.41
N ASP A 242 -12.29 -0.32 27.54
CA ASP A 242 -12.20 -1.80 27.48
C ASP A 242 -11.44 -2.31 26.24
N VAL A 243 -10.62 -1.45 25.63
CA VAL A 243 -9.86 -1.77 24.41
C VAL A 243 -8.97 -3.01 24.55
N ASP A 244 -8.39 -3.21 25.73
CA ASP A 244 -7.48 -4.32 26.03
C ASP A 244 -8.24 -5.66 26.09
N GLN A 245 -9.42 -5.66 26.73
CA GLN A 245 -10.30 -6.82 26.81
C GLN A 245 -10.90 -7.16 25.43
N PHE A 246 -11.21 -6.14 24.62
CA PHE A 246 -11.64 -6.32 23.24
C PHE A 246 -10.59 -7.07 22.40
N ILE A 247 -9.32 -6.65 22.48
CA ILE A 247 -8.19 -7.29 21.79
C ILE A 247 -8.02 -8.74 22.27
N LEU A 248 -8.02 -8.96 23.59
CA LEU A 248 -7.87 -10.28 24.19
C LEU A 248 -8.97 -11.25 23.73
N ASN A 249 -10.23 -10.81 23.82
CA ASN A 249 -11.39 -11.61 23.40
C ASN A 249 -11.36 -11.96 21.91
N PHE A 250 -10.88 -11.04 21.07
CA PHE A 250 -10.75 -11.30 19.64
C PHE A 250 -9.78 -12.46 19.37
N TRP A 251 -8.55 -12.37 19.88
CA TRP A 251 -7.49 -13.34 19.59
C TRP A 251 -7.71 -14.71 20.24
N ASN A 252 -8.38 -14.75 21.40
CA ASN A 252 -8.80 -16.01 22.03
C ASN A 252 -9.84 -16.78 21.19
N THR A 253 -10.60 -16.09 20.33
CA THR A 253 -11.61 -16.74 19.48
C THR A 253 -11.07 -17.24 18.14
N ARG A 254 -9.79 -16.97 17.83
CA ARG A 254 -9.16 -17.35 16.55
C ARG A 254 -8.02 -18.32 16.78
N LYS A 255 -8.22 -19.57 16.35
CA LYS A 255 -7.24 -20.65 16.42
C LYS A 255 -6.65 -20.90 15.02
N ALA A 256 -5.35 -21.15 14.96
CA ALA A 256 -4.57 -21.41 13.76
C ALA A 256 -4.72 -22.86 13.27
#